data_AF-A0A7V3EQH9-F1
#
_entry.id   AF-A0A7V3EQH9-F1
#
_cell.length_a   1.000
_cell.length_b   1.000
_cell.length_c   1.000
_cell.angle_alpha   90.00
_cell.angle_beta   90.00
_cell.angle_gamma   90.00
#
_symmetry.space_group_name_H-M   'P 1'
#
loop_
_entity.id
_entity.type
_entity.pdbx_description
1 polymer ?
#
loop_
_entity_poly.entity_id
_entity_poly.type
_entity_poly.pdbx_seq_one_letter_code
_entity_poly.pdbx_strand_id
1 'polypeptide(L)' 'ARFRQVIGVAPMTYVRDRRLEQARLLLERTNHPVKVVAWSVGYANVSHFDRAFRRATGLTPAAFRSQTKTGGHAR' A
#
# COMPACT_ATOMS: atom_id res chain seq x y z
N ALA A 1 14.42 -7.09 23.76
CA ALA A 1 14.20 -6.11 22.66
C ALA A 1 13.09 -5.12 23.05
N ARG A 2 13.43 -3.84 23.18
CA ARG A 2 12.64 -2.76 23.81
C ARG A 2 11.38 -2.31 23.04
N PHE A 3 11.17 -2.81 21.81
CA PHE A 3 10.06 -2.39 20.93
C PHE A 3 8.76 -3.20 21.11
N ARG A 4 8.82 -4.38 21.75
CA ARG A 4 7.66 -5.27 21.95
C ARG A 4 6.78 -4.87 23.14
N GLN A 5 7.24 -3.95 24.01
CA GLN A 5 6.55 -3.58 25.25
C GLN A 5 5.58 -2.40 25.12
N VAL A 6 5.55 -1.68 23.99
CA VAL A 6 4.72 -0.47 23.84
C VAL A 6 3.58 -0.63 22.84
N ILE A 7 3.70 -1.51 21.83
CA ILE A 7 2.81 -1.48 20.65
C ILE A 7 2.04 -2.80 20.42
N GLY A 8 2.40 -3.91 21.08
CA GLY A 8 1.63 -5.18 21.01
C GLY A 8 1.63 -5.91 19.65
N VAL A 9 2.10 -5.30 18.56
CA VAL A 9 2.35 -5.94 17.25
C VAL A 9 3.84 -5.97 16.93
N ALA A 10 4.27 -7.01 16.22
CA ALA A 10 5.66 -7.12 15.77
C ALA A 10 6.07 -5.86 14.99
N PRO A 11 7.26 -5.26 15.24
CA PRO A 11 7.68 -3.98 14.63
C PRO A 11 7.55 -3.95 13.10
N MET A 12 7.75 -5.11 12.47
CA MET A 12 7.64 -5.28 11.02
C MET A 12 6.22 -5.13 10.48
N THR A 13 5.20 -5.50 11.26
CA THR A 13 3.80 -5.36 10.87
C THR A 13 3.39 -3.90 10.81
N TYR A 14 3.74 -3.11 11.84
CA TYR A 14 3.43 -1.69 11.88
C TYR A 14 4.06 -0.93 10.70
N VAL A 15 5.34 -1.18 10.43
CA VAL A 15 6.04 -0.57 9.29
C VAL A 15 5.39 -0.95 7.97
N ARG A 16 5.00 -2.23 7.80
CA ARG A 16 4.31 -2.69 6.60
C ARG A 16 2.98 -1.97 6.41
N ASP A 17 2.18 -1.86 7.46
CA ASP A 17 0.84 -1.26 7.36
C ASP A 17 0.94 0.23 7.01
N ARG A 18 1.90 0.96 7.58
CA ARG A 18 2.20 2.36 7.20
C ARG A 18 2.67 2.51 5.75
N ARG A 19 3.49 1.59 5.24
CA ARG A 19 3.89 1.58 3.81
C ARG A 19 2.70 1.38 2.88
N LEU A 20 1.79 0.48 3.25
CA LEU A 20 0.61 0.17 2.44
C LEU A 20 -0.42 1.31 2.47
N GLU A 21 -0.55 2.01 3.61
CA GLU A 21 -1.35 3.23 3.71
C GLU A 21 -0.83 4.32 2.76
N GLN A 22 0.48 4.58 2.76
CA GLN A 22 1.09 5.53 1.82
C GLN A 22 0.90 5.11 0.36
N ALA A 23 0.96 3.81 0.08
CA ALA A 23 0.74 3.28 -1.26
C ALA A 23 -0.69 3.57 -1.76
N ARG A 24 -1.71 3.46 -0.89
CA ARG A 24 -3.10 3.81 -1.24
C ARG A 24 -3.20 5.28 -1.67
N LEU A 25 -2.63 6.19 -0.89
CA LEU A 25 -2.63 7.62 -1.19
C LEU A 25 -1.96 7.92 -2.54
N LEU A 26 -0.83 7.28 -2.83
CA LEU A 26 -0.14 7.45 -4.11
C LEU A 26 -0.96 6.90 -5.29
N LEU A 27 -1.65 5.77 -5.11
CA LEU A 27 -2.52 5.19 -6.14
C LEU A 27 -3.76 6.02 -6.41
N GLU A 28 -4.31 6.69 -5.39
CA GLU A 28 -5.48 7.58 -5.50
C GLU A 28 -5.12 8.92 -6.13
N ARG A 29 -4.00 9.53 -5.69
CA ARG A 29 -3.69 10.94 -5.98
C ARG A 29 -2.78 11.12 -7.19
N THR A 30 -2.18 10.06 -7.71
CA THR A 30 -1.18 10.16 -8.79
C THR A 30 -1.46 9.16 -9.91
N ASN A 31 -0.81 9.40 -11.05
CA ASN A 31 -0.79 8.47 -12.17
C ASN A 31 0.49 7.63 -12.24
N HIS A 32 1.33 7.63 -11.20
CA HIS A 32 2.61 6.90 -11.22
C HIS A 32 2.41 5.42 -11.52
N PRO A 33 3.26 4.77 -12.34
CA PRO A 33 3.17 3.33 -12.55
C PRO A 33 3.23 2.56 -11.22
N VAL A 34 2.53 1.43 -11.12
CA VAL A 34 2.49 0.60 -9.89
C VAL A 34 3.90 0.25 -9.40
N LYS A 35 4.84 0.00 -10.33
CA LYS A 35 6.25 -0.23 -10.05
C LYS A 35 6.92 0.93 -9.31
N VAL A 36 6.64 2.17 -9.72
CA VAL A 36 7.17 3.38 -9.07
C VAL A 36 6.59 3.50 -7.67
N VAL A 37 5.29 3.31 -7.50
CA VAL A 37 4.64 3.34 -6.18
C VAL A 37 5.25 2.31 -5.23
N ALA A 38 5.48 1.08 -5.70
CA ALA A 38 6.10 0.02 -4.90
C ALA A 38 7.49 0.45 -4.39
N TRP A 39 8.33 1.01 -5.27
CA TRP A 39 9.64 1.52 -4.89
C TRP A 39 9.56 2.69 -3.92
N SER A 40 8.66 3.65 -4.15
CA SER A 40 8.46 4.82 -3.29
C SER A 40 8.06 4.44 -1.86
N VAL A 41 7.36 3.32 -1.66
CA VAL A 41 6.99 2.82 -0.33
C VAL A 41 7.93 1.74 0.21
N GLY A 42 9.11 1.56 -0.41
CA GLY A 42 10.19 0.73 0.09
C GLY A 42 10.09 -0.77 -0.21
N TYR A 43 9.36 -1.16 -1.26
CA TYR A 43 9.35 -2.53 -1.78
C TYR A 43 10.26 -2.64 -3.00
N ALA A 44 11.36 -3.38 -2.90
CA ALA A 44 12.28 -3.62 -4.04
C ALA A 44 11.65 -4.48 -5.15
N ASN A 45 10.66 -5.32 -4.82
CA ASN A 45 10.02 -6.25 -5.74
C ASN A 45 8.51 -5.95 -5.87
N VAL A 46 8.07 -5.69 -7.10
CA VAL A 46 6.67 -5.35 -7.41
C VAL A 46 5.70 -6.48 -7.10
N SER A 47 6.06 -7.74 -7.37
CA SER A 47 5.21 -8.90 -7.07
C SER A 47 5.04 -9.10 -5.57
N HIS A 48 6.06 -8.78 -4.76
CA HIS A 48 5.92 -8.79 -3.31
C HIS A 48 4.98 -7.67 -2.82
N PHE A 49 5.14 -6.47 -3.38
CA PHE A 49 4.23 -5.36 -3.11
C PHE A 49 2.79 -5.70 -3.48
N ASP A 50 2.56 -6.26 -4.68
CA ASP A 50 1.22 -6.63 -5.16
C ASP A 50 0.52 -7.60 -4.20
N ARG A 51 1.21 -8.68 -3.79
CA ARG A 51 0.68 -9.63 -2.81
C ARG A 51 0.40 -9.00 -1.45
N ALA A 52 1.31 -8.17 -0.96
CA ALA A 52 1.14 -7.50 0.33
C ALA A 52 -0.03 -6.51 0.31
N PHE A 53 -0.14 -5.73 -0.76
CA PHE A 53 -1.20 -4.76 -0.97
C PHE A 53 -2.56 -5.47 -1.10
N ARG A 54 -2.65 -6.50 -1.93
CA ARG A 54 -3.88 -7.30 -2.08
C ARG A 54 -4.30 -7.96 -0.78
N ARG A 55 -3.36 -8.46 0.01
CA ARG A 55 -3.66 -9.03 1.33
C ARG A 55 -4.23 -7.99 2.31
N ALA A 56 -3.81 -6.74 2.20
CA ALA A 56 -4.27 -5.67 3.09
C ALA A 56 -5.55 -4.97 2.61
N THR A 57 -5.79 -4.88 1.30
CA THR A 57 -6.90 -4.09 0.73
C THR A 57 -7.97 -4.94 0.03
N GLY A 58 -7.69 -6.22 -0.22
CA GLY A 58 -8.54 -7.11 -1.02
C GLY A 58 -8.38 -6.95 -2.54
N LEU A 59 -7.65 -5.93 -3.00
CA LEU A 59 -7.54 -5.58 -4.42
C LEU A 59 -6.09 -5.49 -4.86
N THR A 60 -5.81 -5.77 -6.14
CA THR A 60 -4.50 -5.43 -6.71
C THR A 60 -4.34 -3.90 -6.74
N PRO A 61 -3.11 -3.36 -6.70
CA PRO A 61 -2.87 -1.91 -6.80
C PRO A 61 -3.52 -1.28 -8.04
N ALA A 62 -3.52 -2.00 -9.17
CA ALA A 62 -4.14 -1.56 -10.41
C ALA A 62 -5.67 -1.52 -10.30
N ALA A 63 -6.30 -2.58 -9.76
CA ALA A 63 -7.74 -2.63 -9.56
C ALA A 63 -8.21 -1.56 -8.56
N PHE A 64 -7.44 -1.35 -7.49
CA PHE A 64 -7.69 -0.30 -6.49
C PHE A 64 -7.67 1.10 -7.12
N ARG A 65 -6.70 1.38 -7.99
CA ARG A 65 -6.65 2.65 -8.75
C ARG A 65 -7.86 2.81 -9.67
N SER A 66 -8.25 1.76 -10.39
CA SER A 66 -9.40 1.84 -11.28
C SER A 66 -10.69 2.16 -10.52
N GLN A 67 -10.93 1.52 -9.38
CA GLN A 67 -12.12 1.79 -8.55
C GLN A 67 -12.15 3.21 -7.99
N THR A 68 -11.01 3.71 -7.49
CA THR A 68 -10.93 5.06 -6.91
C THR A 68 -11.14 6.15 -7.97
N LYS A 69 -10.68 5.94 -9.20
CA LYS A 69 -10.94 6.86 -10.32
C LYS A 69 -12.38 6.85 -10.81
N THR A 70 -12.99 5.67 -10.89
CA THR A 70 -14.40 5.53 -11.29
C THR A 70 -15.35 6.15 -10.26
N GLY A 71 -15.04 6.03 -8.95
CA GLY A 71 -15.83 6.65 -7.88
C GLY A 71 -15.67 8.18 -7.74
N GLY A 72 -14.64 8.78 -8.36
CA GLY A 72 -14.33 10.20 -8.29
C GLY A 72 -15.01 11.09 -9.33
N HIS A 73 -15.72 10.51 -10.31
CA HIS A 73 -16.45 11.24 -11.37
C HIS A 73 -17.97 11.27 -11.16
N ALA A 74 -18.45 10.80 -10.00
CA ALA A 74 -19.86 10.79 -9.64
C ALA A 74 -20.09 11.56 -8.33
N ARG A 75 -19.73 12.85 -8.30
CA ARG A 75 -20.26 13.86 -7.38
C ARG A 75 -20.24 15.23 -8.04
#